data_AF-A0A9D6N0A1-F1
#
_entry.id   AF-A0A9D6N0A1-F1
#
_cell.length_a   1.000
_cell.length_b   1.000
_cell.length_c   1.000
_cell.angle_alpha   90.00
_cell.angle_beta   90.00
_cell.angle_gamma   90.00
#
_symmetry.space_group_name_H-M   'P 1'
#
loop_
_entity.id
_entity.type
_entity.pdbx_description
1 polymer ?
#
loop_
_entity_poly.entity_id
_entity_poly.type
_entity_poly.pdbx_seq_one_letter_code
_entity_poly.pdbx_strand_id
1 'polypeptide(L)'
;MTPKPQLIRLALRRWASFLVFASLLLASLGGVSASSLVQQTLSLHAGWNAVWIDVTPVDKSPAVVFAGVPLESVWTYQKRVAAVDFIQNADEPIWNRNQWLSYAPTNRPESVANSLFAIPGQRAYLIRVSAPATVVLTGSPEFRPADWVPDSFNLRGFPVDAGVGISFLDFFRNSSAHYNSATSQLQPIYRLNASGAWQLVAPGDLMQAGVCYWVYSKGGSKYMAPFEFAPSLGGSDLDYGLVGDAYDLRLRNLRNNGVGATIGELAPPPITPLATSRLDPIKGVVWTALPALLSVPLDPLAATTVELGGRRQVMTGTSYDSVLEIRDNQGIRFLIPVHIQRTPIASGVATAGVGELGDAPAAKTSYAGLWLGTITVNGVSEPHSGNLVTNRFGPGLNPGDPPVPLEITRTGINTNPTPTQSSSFSLRVLIHVDQDGTPRLLKEVVQLWKVGKRGTDAKGNSIVLERGQPVLVTDEARFRDFQGASFKNDSLAGRRFSAIGFDFPPLGGSNNVDNFLPLKGVFKGGTNVSGSITLSPDARTNPYKHKFHPDHDNLNDRFDDYKQEAFEIKRDFVLEFAAVDPGGSPAADYGYAELAGVYREVVTGLHRVPITAQGTFRIRRVSEISKLNP
;
A
#
# COMPACT_ATOMS: atom_id res chain seq x y z
N MET A 1 -65.96 -34.63 -59.39
CA MET A 1 -65.78 -35.54 -58.23
C MET A 1 -64.78 -34.90 -57.29
N THR A 2 -65.18 -34.70 -56.04
CA THR A 2 -64.35 -34.17 -54.94
C THR A 2 -63.02 -34.91 -54.76
N PRO A 3 -62.00 -34.25 -54.21
CA PRO A 3 -61.61 -34.62 -52.86
C PRO A 3 -61.36 -33.46 -51.89
N LYS A 4 -61.29 -33.87 -50.63
CA LYS A 4 -61.40 -33.19 -49.34
C LYS A 4 -60.15 -32.39 -48.90
N PRO A 5 -60.31 -31.55 -47.84
CA PRO A 5 -59.28 -30.65 -47.31
C PRO A 5 -58.52 -31.28 -46.13
N GLN A 6 -57.20 -31.06 -46.05
CA GLN A 6 -56.44 -31.00 -44.79
C GLN A 6 -55.17 -30.14 -44.98
N LEU A 7 -55.30 -28.83 -44.79
CA LEU A 7 -54.17 -27.91 -44.54
C LEU A 7 -54.51 -27.04 -43.33
N ILE A 8 -54.75 -27.68 -42.18
CA ILE A 8 -54.79 -27.01 -40.87
C ILE A 8 -54.00 -27.91 -39.93
N ARG A 9 -52.75 -27.53 -39.68
CA ARG A 9 -51.88 -27.85 -38.53
C ARG A 9 -50.42 -27.93 -38.99
N LEU A 10 -49.78 -26.78 -39.27
CA LEU A 10 -48.34 -26.58 -38.97
C LEU A 10 -47.85 -25.13 -39.13
N ALA A 11 -48.72 -24.12 -39.07
CA ALA A 11 -48.35 -22.71 -39.28
C ALA A 11 -48.39 -21.84 -38.02
N LEU A 12 -48.25 -22.42 -36.82
CA LEU A 12 -48.33 -21.67 -35.55
C LEU A 12 -47.27 -22.06 -34.50
N ARG A 13 -46.17 -22.71 -34.91
CA ARG A 13 -45.07 -23.09 -33.99
C ARG A 13 -43.67 -22.59 -34.37
N ARG A 14 -43.54 -21.71 -35.37
CA ARG A 14 -42.25 -21.14 -35.77
C ARG A 14 -42.07 -19.64 -35.52
N TRP A 15 -43.10 -18.95 -35.01
CA TRP A 15 -43.05 -17.51 -34.75
C TRP A 15 -43.07 -17.13 -33.26
N ALA A 16 -43.09 -18.12 -32.35
CA ALA A 16 -42.93 -17.90 -30.91
C ALA A 16 -41.48 -18.17 -30.42
N SER A 17 -40.62 -18.78 -31.25
CA SER A 17 -39.26 -19.15 -30.85
C SER A 17 -38.20 -18.08 -31.19
N PHE A 18 -38.52 -17.09 -32.04
CA PHE A 18 -37.59 -16.01 -32.39
C PHE A 18 -37.69 -14.78 -31.47
N LEU A 19 -38.83 -14.56 -30.81
CA LEU A 19 -39.00 -13.47 -29.84
C LEU A 19 -38.54 -13.84 -28.42
N VAL A 20 -38.51 -15.14 -28.08
CA VAL A 20 -37.96 -15.61 -26.79
C VAL A 20 -36.42 -15.72 -26.82
N PHE A 21 -35.82 -16.00 -27.98
CA PHE A 21 -34.36 -16.07 -28.11
C PHE A 21 -33.67 -14.69 -28.23
N ALA A 22 -34.34 -13.68 -28.78
CA ALA A 22 -33.82 -12.31 -28.80
C ALA A 22 -33.91 -11.61 -27.42
N SER A 23 -34.80 -12.10 -26.54
CA SER A 23 -34.96 -11.58 -25.17
C SER A 23 -34.05 -12.29 -24.15
N LEU A 24 -33.60 -13.52 -24.43
CA LEU A 24 -32.64 -14.24 -23.57
C LEU A 24 -31.16 -13.98 -23.93
N LEU A 25 -30.86 -13.45 -25.12
CA LEU A 25 -29.49 -13.13 -25.52
C LEU A 25 -29.01 -11.74 -25.05
N LEU A 26 -29.90 -10.89 -24.52
CA LEU A 26 -29.54 -9.63 -23.86
C LEU A 26 -29.37 -9.74 -22.33
N ALA A 27 -29.58 -10.92 -21.75
CA ALA A 27 -29.51 -11.14 -20.29
C ALA A 27 -28.30 -11.97 -19.83
N SER A 28 -27.33 -12.28 -20.71
CA SER A 28 -26.10 -12.99 -20.32
C SER A 28 -24.91 -12.45 -21.08
N LEU A 29 -24.23 -11.46 -20.46
CA LEU A 29 -22.81 -11.06 -20.62
C LEU A 29 -22.58 -9.63 -20.07
N GLY A 30 -23.29 -9.24 -19.01
CA GLY A 30 -22.84 -8.18 -18.12
C GLY A 30 -21.93 -8.80 -17.07
N GLY A 31 -20.71 -9.18 -17.43
CA GLY A 31 -19.70 -9.46 -16.43
C GLY A 31 -19.48 -8.17 -15.64
N VAL A 32 -20.02 -8.10 -14.43
CA VAL A 32 -19.74 -7.00 -13.50
C VAL A 32 -18.24 -7.03 -13.27
N SER A 33 -17.53 -6.14 -13.95
CA SER A 33 -16.11 -5.96 -13.72
C SER A 33 -15.96 -5.29 -12.37
N ALA A 34 -15.04 -5.79 -11.56
CA ALA A 34 -14.69 -5.15 -10.30
C ALA A 34 -14.28 -3.70 -10.59
N SER A 35 -14.85 -2.78 -9.81
CA SER A 35 -14.71 -1.33 -9.99
C SER A 35 -14.48 -0.70 -8.62
N SER A 36 -13.59 0.28 -8.55
CA SER A 36 -13.40 1.13 -7.37
C SER A 36 -14.43 2.26 -7.28
N LEU A 37 -15.39 2.32 -8.21
CA LEU A 37 -16.45 3.32 -8.26
C LEU A 37 -17.75 2.79 -7.64
N VAL A 38 -18.38 3.62 -6.81
CA VAL A 38 -19.66 3.37 -6.15
C VAL A 38 -20.62 4.49 -6.51
N GLN A 39 -21.92 4.16 -6.56
CA GLN A 39 -22.98 5.15 -6.71
C GLN A 39 -23.52 5.58 -5.34
N GLN A 40 -23.53 6.89 -5.10
CA GLN A 40 -24.26 7.51 -3.99
C GLN A 40 -25.44 8.29 -4.56
N THR A 41 -26.64 7.97 -4.08
CA THR A 41 -27.87 8.66 -4.49
C THR A 41 -28.30 9.62 -3.39
N LEU A 42 -28.53 10.88 -3.76
CA LEU A 42 -28.98 11.95 -2.88
C LEU A 42 -30.37 12.40 -3.30
N SER A 43 -31.33 12.29 -2.39
CA SER A 43 -32.68 12.81 -2.58
C SER A 43 -32.75 14.23 -2.01
N LEU A 44 -33.00 15.22 -2.87
CA LEU A 44 -33.09 16.62 -2.50
C LEU A 44 -34.55 17.08 -2.51
N HIS A 45 -34.94 17.80 -1.46
CA HIS A 45 -36.23 18.49 -1.38
C HIS A 45 -36.07 19.94 -1.86
N ALA A 46 -37.18 20.56 -2.28
CA ALA A 46 -37.20 21.99 -2.58
C ALA A 46 -36.74 22.80 -1.35
N GLY A 47 -35.90 23.80 -1.57
CA GLY A 47 -35.24 24.56 -0.52
C GLY A 47 -33.85 24.01 -0.16
N TRP A 48 -33.47 24.15 1.10
CA TRP A 48 -32.13 23.81 1.59
C TRP A 48 -32.02 22.35 2.02
N ASN A 49 -30.94 21.69 1.62
CA ASN A 49 -30.60 20.31 1.97
C ASN A 49 -29.21 20.26 2.59
N ALA A 50 -29.06 19.55 3.71
CA ALA A 50 -27.78 19.33 4.38
C ALA A 50 -27.26 17.93 4.03
N VAL A 51 -26.27 17.88 3.14
CA VAL A 51 -25.82 16.64 2.50
C VAL A 51 -24.38 16.32 2.88
N TRP A 52 -24.12 15.05 3.14
CA TRP A 52 -22.78 14.49 3.22
C TRP A 52 -22.48 13.68 1.97
N ILE A 53 -21.44 14.06 1.24
CA ILE A 53 -20.98 13.33 0.06
C ILE A 53 -19.88 12.37 0.50
N ASP A 54 -20.10 11.06 0.39
CA ASP A 54 -19.16 10.01 0.82
C ASP A 54 -18.17 9.63 -0.27
N VAL A 55 -18.60 9.68 -1.54
CA VAL A 55 -17.78 9.33 -2.70
C VAL A 55 -17.19 10.57 -3.34
N THR A 56 -15.91 10.52 -3.71
CA THR A 56 -15.29 11.56 -4.53
C THR A 56 -15.69 11.31 -5.99
N PRO A 57 -16.51 12.20 -6.61
CA PRO A 57 -16.98 12.00 -7.98
C PRO A 57 -15.83 11.91 -8.99
N VAL A 58 -16.04 11.14 -10.07
CA VAL A 58 -15.05 11.03 -11.17
C VAL A 58 -14.77 12.40 -11.79
N ASP A 59 -15.82 13.17 -12.06
CA ASP A 59 -15.72 14.60 -12.41
C ASP A 59 -16.19 15.43 -11.22
N LYS A 60 -15.28 16.24 -10.67
CA LYS A 60 -15.54 17.05 -9.48
C LYS A 60 -16.18 18.39 -9.82
N SER A 61 -16.34 18.74 -11.10
CA SER A 61 -16.92 20.01 -11.52
C SER A 61 -18.36 20.13 -11.00
N PRO A 62 -18.71 21.19 -10.23
CA PRO A 62 -20.08 21.40 -9.76
C PRO A 62 -21.10 21.44 -10.90
N ALA A 63 -20.71 21.95 -12.08
CA ALA A 63 -21.58 22.00 -13.25
C ALA A 63 -21.93 20.61 -13.81
N VAL A 64 -21.01 19.64 -13.67
CA VAL A 64 -21.20 18.26 -14.12
C VAL A 64 -21.94 17.45 -13.05
N VAL A 65 -21.52 17.60 -11.79
CA VAL A 65 -22.13 16.92 -10.63
C VAL A 65 -23.62 17.23 -10.49
N PHE A 66 -24.01 18.49 -10.70
CA PHE A 66 -25.40 18.96 -10.56
C PHE A 66 -26.08 19.20 -11.92
N ALA A 67 -25.59 18.59 -13.00
CA ALA A 67 -26.22 18.70 -14.31
C ALA A 67 -27.68 18.19 -14.27
N GLY A 68 -28.61 18.97 -14.82
CA GLY A 68 -30.04 18.63 -14.85
C GLY A 68 -30.77 18.80 -13.50
N VAL A 69 -30.08 19.22 -12.44
CA VAL A 69 -30.68 19.55 -11.14
C VAL A 69 -31.19 21.00 -11.18
N PRO A 70 -32.38 21.31 -10.64
CA PRO A 70 -32.87 22.68 -10.48
C PRO A 70 -32.12 23.43 -9.37
N LEU A 71 -30.80 23.53 -9.54
CA LEU A 71 -29.85 24.03 -8.55
C LEU A 71 -29.91 25.56 -8.47
N GLU A 72 -30.04 26.08 -7.26
CA GLU A 72 -29.91 27.51 -6.98
C GLU A 72 -28.50 27.82 -6.48
N SER A 73 -27.99 27.08 -5.49
CA SER A 73 -26.62 27.24 -5.00
C SER A 73 -26.12 26.03 -4.19
N VAL A 74 -24.80 25.87 -4.12
CA VAL A 74 -24.09 24.87 -3.31
C VAL A 74 -23.08 25.59 -2.43
N TRP A 75 -23.02 25.19 -1.17
CA TRP A 75 -22.15 25.81 -0.17
C TRP A 75 -21.40 24.74 0.60
N THR A 76 -20.13 24.96 0.90
CA THR A 76 -19.36 24.10 1.80
C THR A 76 -18.52 24.93 2.76
N TYR A 77 -18.37 24.42 3.98
CA TYR A 77 -17.59 25.08 5.01
C TYR A 77 -16.10 24.72 4.87
N GLN A 78 -15.24 25.71 4.73
CA GLN A 78 -13.79 25.53 4.69
C GLN A 78 -13.23 25.55 6.11
N LYS A 79 -12.92 24.37 6.65
CA LYS A 79 -12.26 24.24 7.96
C LYS A 79 -10.85 24.84 7.91
N ARG A 80 -10.52 25.73 8.86
CA ARG A 80 -9.13 26.08 9.17
C ARG A 80 -8.48 24.91 9.90
N VAL A 81 -7.33 24.44 9.43
CA VAL A 81 -6.40 23.73 10.30
C VAL A 81 -5.78 24.80 11.18
N ALA A 82 -5.96 24.72 12.50
CA ALA A 82 -5.41 25.68 13.44
C ALA A 82 -3.87 25.54 13.47
N ALA A 83 -3.19 26.25 12.59
CA ALA A 83 -1.85 26.76 12.85
C ALA A 83 -2.02 28.21 13.28
N VAL A 84 -1.29 28.60 14.31
CA VAL A 84 -1.20 29.98 14.78
C VAL A 84 -0.84 30.87 13.60
N ASP A 85 -1.82 31.59 13.04
CA ASP A 85 -1.54 32.70 12.13
C ASP A 85 -0.86 33.76 13.00
N PHE A 86 0.46 33.80 12.98
CA PHE A 86 1.20 34.98 13.39
C PHE A 86 0.74 36.11 12.47
N ILE A 87 -0.15 36.97 12.97
CA ILE A 87 -0.32 38.30 12.40
C ILE A 87 1.00 39.02 12.67
N GLN A 88 1.93 38.94 11.72
CA GLN A 88 3.18 39.71 11.77
C GLN A 88 2.93 41.19 11.48
N ASN A 89 1.78 41.54 10.89
CA ASN A 89 1.48 42.91 10.50
C ASN A 89 -0.01 43.23 10.72
N ALA A 90 -0.31 44.17 11.63
CA ALA A 90 -1.68 44.55 12.00
C ALA A 90 -2.43 45.30 10.87
N ASP A 91 -1.70 45.78 9.87
CA ASP A 91 -2.22 46.55 8.73
C ASP A 91 -2.40 45.72 7.45
N GLU A 92 -2.21 44.40 7.51
CA GLU A 92 -2.46 43.54 6.34
C GLU A 92 -3.99 43.50 6.06
N PRO A 93 -4.46 43.89 4.87
CA PRO A 93 -5.88 43.89 4.58
C PRO A 93 -6.42 42.46 4.71
N ILE A 94 -7.50 42.31 5.46
CA ILE A 94 -8.07 41.02 5.83
C ILE A 94 -8.96 40.52 4.68
N TRP A 95 -8.39 40.32 3.50
CA TRP A 95 -9.14 40.25 2.24
C TRP A 95 -9.67 38.87 1.85
N ASN A 96 -9.81 37.90 2.77
CA ASN A 96 -10.54 36.66 2.49
C ASN A 96 -11.22 36.02 3.72
N ARG A 97 -12.27 36.67 4.22
CA ARG A 97 -13.08 36.23 5.38
C ARG A 97 -14.26 35.30 5.04
N ASN A 98 -14.35 34.73 3.84
CA ASN A 98 -15.45 33.80 3.56
C ASN A 98 -15.05 32.37 3.94
N GLN A 99 -15.45 31.96 5.15
CA GLN A 99 -15.35 30.57 5.63
C GLN A 99 -16.22 29.60 4.81
N TRP A 100 -17.07 30.12 3.95
CA TRP A 100 -17.94 29.38 3.07
C TRP A 100 -17.50 29.56 1.62
N LEU A 101 -17.29 28.45 0.95
CA LEU A 101 -17.14 28.41 -0.50
C LEU A 101 -18.51 28.17 -1.12
N SER A 102 -18.82 28.90 -2.19
CA SER A 102 -20.12 28.86 -2.85
C SER A 102 -20.01 28.64 -4.36
N TYR A 103 -20.99 27.95 -4.91
CA TYR A 103 -21.20 27.77 -6.34
C TYR A 103 -22.67 28.05 -6.67
N ALA A 104 -22.91 28.91 -7.65
CA ALA A 104 -24.18 29.11 -8.33
C ALA A 104 -24.00 28.84 -9.84
N PRO A 105 -25.01 28.26 -10.52
CA PRO A 105 -24.97 28.03 -11.96
C PRO A 105 -24.73 29.32 -12.77
N THR A 106 -24.03 29.21 -13.90
CA THR A 106 -23.60 30.35 -14.76
C THR A 106 -24.74 31.15 -15.37
N ASN A 107 -25.95 30.59 -15.45
CA ASN A 107 -27.16 31.29 -15.86
C ASN A 107 -27.74 32.21 -14.77
N ARG A 108 -27.06 32.36 -13.64
CA ARG A 108 -27.46 33.19 -12.50
C ARG A 108 -26.46 34.31 -12.22
N PRO A 109 -26.92 35.49 -11.77
CA PRO A 109 -26.03 36.61 -11.45
C PRO A 109 -25.06 36.32 -10.29
N GLU A 110 -25.45 35.46 -9.34
CA GLU A 110 -24.61 35.08 -8.20
C GLU A 110 -23.33 34.32 -8.61
N SER A 111 -23.29 33.77 -9.84
CA SER A 111 -22.14 32.99 -10.35
C SER A 111 -20.84 33.79 -10.45
N VAL A 112 -20.91 35.13 -10.51
CA VAL A 112 -19.74 36.02 -10.51
C VAL A 112 -18.93 35.91 -9.22
N ALA A 113 -19.58 35.51 -8.11
CA ALA A 113 -18.96 35.35 -6.80
C ALA A 113 -18.59 33.89 -6.47
N ASN A 114 -18.59 32.99 -7.47
CA ASN A 114 -18.25 31.60 -7.26
C ASN A 114 -16.84 31.44 -6.70
N SER A 115 -16.72 30.63 -5.65
CA SER A 115 -15.47 30.29 -4.97
C SER A 115 -15.30 28.77 -4.77
N LEU A 116 -16.36 28.00 -4.98
CA LEU A 116 -16.35 26.54 -4.99
C LEU A 116 -16.24 26.01 -6.43
N PHE A 117 -15.07 25.47 -6.78
CA PHE A 117 -14.79 24.99 -8.14
C PHE A 117 -14.72 23.46 -8.27
N ALA A 118 -14.81 22.73 -7.16
CA ALA A 118 -14.78 21.27 -7.13
C ALA A 118 -15.63 20.72 -5.98
N ILE A 119 -16.22 19.55 -6.18
CA ILE A 119 -17.01 18.79 -5.20
C ILE A 119 -16.22 17.56 -4.76
N PRO A 120 -15.26 17.66 -3.81
CA PRO A 120 -14.63 16.50 -3.21
C PRO A 120 -15.61 15.70 -2.32
N GLY A 121 -15.34 14.40 -2.16
CA GLY A 121 -16.03 13.53 -1.22
C GLY A 121 -15.55 13.73 0.23
N GLN A 122 -16.11 12.91 1.13
CA GLN A 122 -15.94 12.99 2.59
C GLN A 122 -16.12 14.42 3.12
N ARG A 123 -17.16 15.11 2.64
CA ARG A 123 -17.39 16.53 2.93
C ARG A 123 -18.88 16.87 2.99
N ALA A 124 -19.20 17.85 3.83
CA ALA A 124 -20.54 18.40 4.01
C ALA A 124 -20.82 19.54 3.01
N TYR A 125 -22.05 19.56 2.49
CA TYR A 125 -22.55 20.57 1.58
C TYR A 125 -23.96 21.01 1.99
N LEU A 126 -24.24 22.30 1.87
CA LEU A 126 -25.59 22.84 1.88
C LEU A 126 -26.00 23.11 0.43
N ILE A 127 -27.04 22.42 -0.02
CA ILE A 127 -27.50 22.46 -1.42
C ILE A 127 -28.90 23.04 -1.44
N ARG A 128 -29.08 24.13 -2.18
CA ARG A 128 -30.38 24.76 -2.39
C ARG A 128 -30.90 24.46 -3.78
N VAL A 129 -32.10 23.89 -3.87
CA VAL A 129 -32.77 23.57 -5.14
C VAL A 129 -34.17 24.18 -5.17
N SER A 130 -34.64 24.60 -6.36
CA SER A 130 -35.95 25.24 -6.51
C SER A 130 -37.11 24.25 -6.58
N ALA A 131 -36.82 22.97 -6.88
CA ALA A 131 -37.79 21.87 -6.93
C ALA A 131 -37.12 20.57 -6.45
N PRO A 132 -37.88 19.56 -5.99
CA PRO A 132 -37.31 18.27 -5.60
C PRO A 132 -36.54 17.62 -6.75
N ALA A 133 -35.40 17.00 -6.43
CA ALA A 133 -34.49 16.43 -7.42
C ALA A 133 -33.68 15.27 -6.84
N THR A 134 -33.16 14.41 -7.70
CA THR A 134 -32.25 13.32 -7.32
C THR A 134 -30.90 13.55 -7.96
N VAL A 135 -29.84 13.47 -7.16
CA VAL A 135 -28.45 13.53 -7.63
C VAL A 135 -27.83 12.14 -7.50
N VAL A 136 -27.31 11.60 -8.59
CA VAL A 136 -26.60 10.31 -8.58
C VAL A 136 -25.11 10.57 -8.81
N LEU A 137 -24.33 10.37 -7.77
CA LEU A 137 -22.88 10.56 -7.78
C LEU A 137 -22.21 9.22 -8.05
N THR A 138 -21.40 9.12 -9.10
CA THR A 138 -20.51 7.97 -9.31
C THR A 138 -19.08 8.39 -9.00
N GLY A 139 -18.45 7.73 -8.05
CA GLY A 139 -17.15 8.14 -7.53
C GLY A 139 -16.47 7.07 -6.68
N SER A 140 -15.22 7.30 -6.32
CA SER A 140 -14.49 6.40 -5.42
C SER A 140 -14.78 6.76 -3.97
N PRO A 141 -15.14 5.82 -3.08
CA PRO A 141 -15.24 6.09 -1.65
C PRO A 141 -13.85 6.39 -1.08
N GLU A 142 -13.76 7.24 -0.06
CA GLU A 142 -12.52 7.50 0.67
C GLU A 142 -12.74 7.26 2.16
N PHE A 143 -11.83 6.54 2.80
CA PHE A 143 -11.79 6.52 4.26
C PHE A 143 -11.03 7.74 4.78
N ARG A 144 -11.67 8.57 5.62
CA ARG A 144 -10.99 9.67 6.31
C ARG A 144 -11.28 9.64 7.80
N PRO A 145 -10.26 9.68 8.66
CA PRO A 145 -10.45 9.85 10.10
C PRO A 145 -11.26 11.10 10.43
N ALA A 146 -11.99 11.05 11.55
CA ALA A 146 -12.71 12.19 12.07
C ALA A 146 -11.77 13.32 12.50
N ASP A 147 -11.92 14.49 11.87
CA ASP A 147 -11.25 15.73 12.28
C ASP A 147 -12.23 16.67 13.02
N TRP A 148 -12.17 16.65 14.34
CA TRP A 148 -13.02 17.44 15.23
C TRP A 148 -12.31 18.70 15.71
N VAL A 149 -12.93 19.85 15.47
CA VAL A 149 -12.52 21.10 16.13
C VAL A 149 -13.05 21.06 17.56
N PRO A 150 -12.17 21.15 18.58
CA PRO A 150 -12.57 21.09 19.98
C PRO A 150 -13.40 22.31 20.37
N ASP A 151 -14.34 22.11 21.29
CA ASP A 151 -15.20 23.14 21.88
C ASP A 151 -15.97 23.99 20.83
N SER A 152 -16.35 23.33 19.74
CA SER A 152 -17.02 23.96 18.60
C SER A 152 -18.04 23.02 17.95
N PHE A 153 -18.98 23.62 17.23
CA PHE A 153 -19.84 22.91 16.28
C PHE A 153 -19.04 22.52 15.04
N ASN A 154 -19.25 21.29 14.59
CA ASN A 154 -18.62 20.69 13.42
C ASN A 154 -19.70 20.23 12.45
N LEU A 155 -19.71 20.77 11.22
CA LEU A 155 -20.63 20.33 10.17
C LEU A 155 -20.07 19.09 9.48
N ARG A 156 -20.69 17.93 9.70
CA ARG A 156 -20.22 16.66 9.14
C ARG A 156 -21.30 15.58 9.08
N GLY A 157 -21.05 14.56 8.26
CA GLY A 157 -21.81 13.31 8.21
C GLY A 157 -21.07 12.17 8.92
N PHE A 158 -21.68 11.00 8.84
CA PHE A 158 -21.32 9.81 9.61
C PHE A 158 -21.53 8.52 8.79
N PRO A 159 -20.77 7.44 9.07
CA PRO A 159 -20.81 6.17 8.35
C PRO A 159 -22.07 5.34 8.72
N VAL A 160 -23.26 5.90 8.50
CA VAL A 160 -24.54 5.27 8.85
C VAL A 160 -24.94 4.26 7.79
N ASP A 161 -25.34 3.08 8.23
CA ASP A 161 -25.98 2.08 7.39
C ASP A 161 -27.46 2.41 7.18
N ALA A 162 -27.82 2.84 5.96
CA ALA A 162 -29.20 3.18 5.61
C ALA A 162 -30.19 2.01 5.75
N GLY A 163 -29.73 0.76 5.68
CA GLY A 163 -30.59 -0.42 5.77
C GLY A 163 -30.99 -0.79 7.20
N VAL A 164 -30.19 -0.38 8.20
CA VAL A 164 -30.40 -0.73 9.61
C VAL A 164 -30.82 0.50 10.43
N GLY A 165 -30.18 1.65 10.18
CA GLY A 165 -30.39 2.88 10.95
C GLY A 165 -29.76 2.83 12.35
N ILE A 166 -29.55 4.01 12.95
CA ILE A 166 -29.06 4.15 14.33
C ILE A 166 -29.57 5.47 14.92
N SER A 167 -29.91 5.48 16.22
CA SER A 167 -30.33 6.71 16.91
C SER A 167 -29.14 7.63 17.22
N PHE A 168 -29.37 8.93 17.39
CA PHE A 168 -28.31 9.85 17.85
C PHE A 168 -27.74 9.42 19.20
N LEU A 169 -28.57 8.91 20.12
CA LEU A 169 -28.11 8.43 21.41
C LEU A 169 -27.17 7.24 21.27
N ASP A 170 -27.58 6.20 20.54
CA ASP A 170 -26.78 4.99 20.38
C ASP A 170 -25.52 5.23 19.57
N PHE A 171 -25.55 6.21 18.66
CA PHE A 171 -24.36 6.60 17.91
C PHE A 171 -23.35 7.36 18.78
N PHE A 172 -23.75 8.26 19.68
CA PHE A 172 -22.79 9.15 20.38
C PHE A 172 -22.49 8.76 21.82
N ARG A 173 -23.26 7.85 22.44
CA ARG A 173 -23.11 7.49 23.86
C ARG A 173 -21.74 6.92 24.25
N ASN A 174 -20.98 6.38 23.28
CA ASN A 174 -19.65 5.84 23.51
C ASN A 174 -18.53 6.88 23.40
N SER A 175 -18.87 8.17 23.20
CA SER A 175 -17.93 9.27 23.09
C SER A 175 -18.10 10.29 24.21
N SER A 176 -17.11 10.40 25.10
CA SER A 176 -17.10 11.40 26.17
C SER A 176 -17.16 12.86 25.68
N ALA A 177 -16.66 13.13 24.46
CA ALA A 177 -16.74 14.46 23.85
C ALA A 177 -18.15 14.84 23.35
N HIS A 178 -19.03 13.85 23.15
CA HIS A 178 -20.35 14.03 22.50
C HIS A 178 -21.52 13.60 23.40
N TYR A 179 -21.24 12.88 24.48
CA TYR A 179 -22.23 12.42 25.45
C TYR A 179 -21.67 12.53 26.87
N ASN A 180 -22.45 13.12 27.76
CA ASN A 180 -22.17 13.17 29.18
C ASN A 180 -22.87 12.00 29.88
N SER A 181 -22.09 10.98 30.25
CA SER A 181 -22.62 9.79 30.95
C SER A 181 -23.10 10.09 32.37
N ALA A 182 -22.61 11.14 33.02
CA ALA A 182 -23.03 11.51 34.37
C ALA A 182 -24.44 12.14 34.38
N THR A 183 -24.80 12.88 33.33
CA THR A 183 -26.13 13.52 33.21
C THR A 183 -27.04 12.84 32.20
N SER A 184 -26.58 11.75 31.56
CA SER A 184 -27.27 11.06 30.47
C SER A 184 -27.70 11.97 29.31
N GLN A 185 -26.90 12.98 28.97
CA GLN A 185 -27.24 13.99 27.97
C GLN A 185 -26.27 13.98 26.78
N LEU A 186 -26.85 14.07 25.58
CA LEU A 186 -26.08 14.37 24.36
C LEU A 186 -25.62 15.82 24.36
N GLN A 187 -24.45 16.07 23.77
CA GLN A 187 -24.08 17.43 23.37
C GLN A 187 -25.06 17.92 22.29
N PRO A 188 -25.24 19.25 22.13
CA PRO A 188 -26.16 19.79 21.14
C PRO A 188 -25.82 19.32 19.72
N ILE A 189 -26.83 18.78 19.04
CA ILE A 189 -26.75 18.35 17.65
C ILE A 189 -27.94 18.93 16.89
N TYR A 190 -27.68 19.57 15.75
CA TYR A 190 -28.72 20.18 14.92
C TYR A 190 -28.80 19.51 13.55
N ARG A 191 -30.03 19.22 13.12
CA ARG A 191 -30.37 18.81 11.76
C ARG A 191 -31.07 19.95 11.03
N LEU A 192 -30.89 20.02 9.73
CA LEU A 192 -31.64 20.96 8.90
C LEU A 192 -33.03 20.37 8.63
N ASN A 193 -34.09 21.13 8.90
CA ASN A 193 -35.46 20.71 8.64
C ASN A 193 -35.94 21.13 7.24
N ALA A 194 -37.13 20.67 6.85
CA ALA A 194 -37.70 20.95 5.52
C ALA A 194 -38.00 22.43 5.25
N SER A 195 -38.09 23.29 6.29
CA SER A 195 -38.25 24.74 6.10
C SER A 195 -36.91 25.47 5.97
N GLY A 196 -35.77 24.75 5.98
CA GLY A 196 -34.44 25.33 5.91
C GLY A 196 -33.94 25.91 7.22
N ALA A 197 -34.55 25.56 8.35
CA ALA A 197 -34.13 25.96 9.69
C ALA A 197 -33.38 24.83 10.41
N TRP A 198 -32.37 25.19 11.21
CA TRP A 198 -31.67 24.25 12.07
C TRP A 198 -32.50 23.93 13.30
N GLN A 199 -32.75 22.64 13.54
CA GLN A 199 -33.53 22.15 14.67
C GLN A 199 -32.70 21.18 15.51
N LEU A 200 -32.79 21.31 16.83
CA LEU A 200 -32.17 20.39 17.77
C LEU A 200 -32.76 18.98 17.59
N VAL A 201 -31.91 17.96 17.52
CA VAL A 201 -32.34 16.56 17.40
C VAL A 201 -32.74 16.00 18.76
N ALA A 202 -33.71 15.08 18.77
CA ALA A 202 -34.01 14.28 19.95
C ALA A 202 -33.06 13.08 20.04
N PRO A 203 -32.73 12.56 21.24
CA PRO A 203 -31.84 11.41 21.39
C PRO A 203 -32.30 10.16 20.62
N GLY A 204 -33.61 9.94 20.52
CA GLY A 204 -34.20 8.82 19.79
C GLY A 204 -34.41 9.05 18.29
N ASP A 205 -34.12 10.24 17.77
CA ASP A 205 -34.18 10.48 16.32
C ASP A 205 -33.15 9.60 15.60
N LEU A 206 -33.51 9.05 14.44
CA LEU A 206 -32.61 8.26 13.62
C LEU A 206 -31.68 9.15 12.80
N MET A 207 -30.42 8.76 12.75
CA MET A 207 -29.43 9.31 11.83
C MET A 207 -29.66 8.76 10.41
N GLN A 208 -29.31 9.54 9.40
CA GLN A 208 -29.50 9.20 8.00
C GLN A 208 -28.17 9.19 7.25
N ALA A 209 -27.99 8.19 6.39
CA ALA A 209 -26.84 8.13 5.49
C ALA A 209 -26.88 9.28 4.47
N GLY A 210 -25.72 9.85 4.13
CA GLY A 210 -25.64 10.96 3.17
C GLY A 210 -26.17 12.31 3.69
N VAL A 211 -26.46 12.43 4.99
CA VAL A 211 -26.89 13.69 5.63
C VAL A 211 -25.79 14.20 6.55
N CYS A 212 -25.61 15.52 6.59
CA CYS A 212 -24.69 16.16 7.54
C CYS A 212 -25.42 16.93 8.64
N TYR A 213 -24.81 16.99 9.82
CA TYR A 213 -25.35 17.62 11.03
C TYR A 213 -24.33 18.59 11.61
N TRP A 214 -24.81 19.62 12.32
CA TRP A 214 -23.95 20.39 13.22
C TRP A 214 -23.85 19.66 14.54
N VAL A 215 -22.66 19.15 14.88
CA VAL A 215 -22.41 18.40 16.12
C VAL A 215 -21.42 19.17 16.97
N TYR A 216 -21.81 19.48 18.21
CA TYR A 216 -20.90 20.08 19.18
C TYR A 216 -19.94 19.03 19.76
N SER A 217 -18.64 19.33 19.77
CA SER A 217 -17.63 18.49 20.41
C SER A 217 -17.07 19.20 21.64
N LYS A 218 -17.20 18.59 22.82
CA LYS A 218 -16.60 19.10 24.06
C LYS A 218 -15.17 18.57 24.17
N GLY A 219 -14.18 19.46 23.99
CA GLY A 219 -12.77 19.10 23.84
C GLY A 219 -12.44 18.35 22.55
N GLY A 220 -11.20 17.87 22.44
CA GLY A 220 -10.74 17.12 21.25
C GLY A 220 -11.33 15.71 21.18
N SER A 221 -11.63 15.24 19.97
CA SER A 221 -12.16 13.89 19.76
C SER A 221 -11.57 13.24 18.50
N LYS A 222 -11.44 11.90 18.53
CA LYS A 222 -11.17 11.06 17.36
C LYS A 222 -12.35 10.15 17.01
N TYR A 223 -13.47 10.34 17.71
CA TYR A 223 -14.63 9.47 17.60
C TYR A 223 -15.23 9.52 16.19
N MET A 224 -15.37 8.36 15.56
CA MET A 224 -16.01 8.22 14.25
C MET A 224 -17.40 7.63 14.34
N ALA A 225 -17.55 6.55 15.11
CA ALA A 225 -18.74 5.73 15.24
C ALA A 225 -18.59 4.77 16.43
N PRO A 226 -19.67 4.15 16.92
CA PRO A 226 -19.62 3.12 17.98
C PRO A 226 -18.94 1.81 17.53
N PHE A 227 -18.61 1.70 16.25
CA PHE A 227 -17.75 0.68 15.66
C PHE A 227 -16.61 1.39 14.90
N GLU A 228 -15.36 1.11 15.27
CA GLU A 228 -14.19 1.71 14.65
C GLU A 228 -13.57 0.77 13.62
N PHE A 229 -13.19 1.37 12.48
CA PHE A 229 -12.41 0.76 11.42
C PHE A 229 -11.12 1.58 11.26
N ALA A 230 -9.95 0.93 11.29
CA ALA A 230 -8.66 1.59 11.10
C ALA A 230 -7.71 0.71 10.27
N PRO A 231 -7.34 1.12 9.04
CA PRO A 231 -6.30 0.47 8.28
C PRO A 231 -4.91 0.80 8.86
N SER A 232 -4.03 -0.20 8.96
CA SER A 232 -2.71 -0.13 9.61
C SER A 232 -1.74 0.93 9.07
N LEU A 233 -1.87 1.33 7.80
CA LEU A 233 -1.03 2.37 7.20
C LEU A 233 -1.69 3.77 7.18
N GLY A 234 -2.85 3.94 7.82
CA GLY A 234 -3.54 5.24 7.91
C GLY A 234 -3.99 5.82 6.56
N GLY A 235 -3.95 5.01 5.49
CA GLY A 235 -4.37 5.39 4.15
C GLY A 235 -5.89 5.50 4.00
N SER A 236 -6.33 6.21 2.97
CA SER A 236 -7.75 6.34 2.58
C SER A 236 -8.25 5.16 1.73
N ASP A 237 -7.35 4.26 1.37
CA ASP A 237 -7.49 3.14 0.44
C ASP A 237 -6.60 1.95 0.87
N LEU A 238 -6.86 0.78 0.29
CA LEU A 238 -6.00 -0.40 0.36
C LEU A 238 -5.28 -0.58 -0.98
N ASP A 239 -4.18 0.15 -1.18
CA ASP A 239 -3.37 0.08 -2.40
C ASP A 239 -2.22 -0.94 -2.26
N TYR A 240 -2.49 -2.18 -2.66
CA TYR A 240 -1.47 -3.21 -2.72
C TYR A 240 -0.42 -2.92 -3.81
N GLY A 241 -0.71 -2.07 -4.79
CA GLY A 241 0.16 -1.82 -5.93
C GLY A 241 0.71 -3.11 -6.54
N LEU A 242 1.96 -3.07 -7.03
CA LEU A 242 2.65 -4.25 -7.57
C LEU A 242 3.20 -5.21 -6.49
N VAL A 243 3.30 -4.77 -5.23
CA VAL A 243 4.23 -5.38 -4.24
C VAL A 243 3.66 -5.60 -2.85
N GLY A 244 2.56 -4.94 -2.51
CA GLY A 244 1.90 -5.10 -1.22
C GLY A 244 1.30 -6.50 -1.12
N ASP A 245 1.66 -7.19 -0.04
CA ASP A 245 1.24 -8.57 0.21
C ASP A 245 -0.06 -8.60 0.99
N ALA A 246 -0.14 -7.79 2.05
CA ALA A 246 -1.22 -7.76 3.00
C ALA A 246 -1.40 -6.39 3.66
N TYR A 247 -2.63 -6.10 4.10
CA TYR A 247 -2.98 -4.99 4.96
C TYR A 247 -3.68 -5.49 6.21
N ASP A 248 -3.25 -5.00 7.37
CA ASP A 248 -3.97 -5.19 8.62
C ASP A 248 -5.12 -4.20 8.72
N LEU A 249 -6.33 -4.72 8.94
CA LEU A 249 -7.55 -3.97 9.24
C LEU A 249 -7.90 -4.17 10.70
N ARG A 250 -7.75 -3.11 11.50
CA ARG A 250 -8.18 -3.13 12.90
C ARG A 250 -9.67 -2.80 12.98
N LEU A 251 -10.43 -3.71 13.58
CA LEU A 251 -11.83 -3.50 13.93
C LEU A 251 -11.96 -3.40 15.44
N ARG A 252 -12.77 -2.46 15.92
CA ARG A 252 -13.04 -2.32 17.35
C ARG A 252 -14.50 -2.00 17.62
N ASN A 253 -15.07 -2.75 18.55
CA ASN A 253 -16.38 -2.47 19.09
C ASN A 253 -16.23 -1.52 20.29
N LEU A 254 -16.91 -0.38 20.29
CA LEU A 254 -16.93 0.54 21.43
C LEU A 254 -18.17 0.36 22.30
N ARG A 255 -19.09 -0.53 21.92
CA ARG A 255 -20.33 -0.78 22.65
C ARG A 255 -20.12 -1.79 23.78
N ASN A 256 -21.07 -1.78 24.72
CA ASN A 256 -21.12 -2.71 25.86
C ASN A 256 -21.88 -4.02 25.53
N ASN A 257 -22.29 -4.20 24.28
CA ASN A 257 -22.87 -5.44 23.75
C ASN A 257 -22.01 -5.95 22.59
N GLY A 258 -22.09 -7.26 22.31
CA GLY A 258 -21.37 -7.88 21.19
C GLY A 258 -21.90 -7.43 19.82
N VAL A 259 -21.04 -7.50 18.82
CA VAL A 259 -21.29 -7.08 17.44
C VAL A 259 -20.84 -8.19 16.50
N GLY A 260 -21.70 -8.56 15.54
CA GLY A 260 -21.33 -9.49 14.47
C GLY A 260 -20.87 -8.70 13.24
N ALA A 261 -19.63 -8.22 13.24
CA ALA A 261 -19.12 -7.41 12.13
C ALA A 261 -18.91 -8.27 10.87
N THR A 262 -19.01 -7.66 9.70
CA THR A 262 -18.81 -8.32 8.42
C THR A 262 -17.92 -7.51 7.49
N ILE A 263 -17.11 -8.20 6.69
CA ILE A 263 -16.29 -7.63 5.62
C ILE A 263 -16.64 -8.36 4.32
N GLY A 264 -16.94 -7.62 3.25
CA GLY A 264 -17.23 -8.21 1.94
C GLY A 264 -16.97 -7.23 0.82
N GLU A 265 -16.85 -7.71 -0.41
CA GLU A 265 -16.76 -6.83 -1.58
C GLU A 265 -18.17 -6.41 -2.01
N LEU A 266 -18.35 -5.14 -2.42
CA LEU A 266 -19.67 -4.66 -2.90
C LEU A 266 -20.14 -5.36 -4.17
N ALA A 267 -19.20 -5.65 -5.07
CA ALA A 267 -19.43 -6.36 -6.32
C ALA A 267 -18.39 -7.48 -6.45
N PRO A 268 -18.53 -8.57 -5.67
CA PRO A 268 -17.54 -9.62 -5.62
C PRO A 268 -17.45 -10.30 -7.00
N PRO A 269 -16.26 -10.43 -7.59
CA PRO A 269 -16.10 -11.20 -8.82
C PRO A 269 -16.30 -12.69 -8.54
N PRO A 270 -16.56 -13.52 -9.56
CA PRO A 270 -16.66 -14.98 -9.41
C PRO A 270 -15.41 -15.60 -8.76
N ILE A 271 -14.24 -15.01 -9.00
CA ILE A 271 -12.98 -15.38 -8.35
C ILE A 271 -12.36 -14.11 -7.79
N THR A 272 -12.35 -13.97 -6.47
CA THR A 272 -11.77 -12.81 -5.80
C THR A 272 -10.24 -12.88 -5.74
N PRO A 273 -9.55 -11.80 -6.19
CA PRO A 273 -8.14 -11.56 -5.91
C PRO A 273 -7.86 -11.13 -4.47
N LEU A 274 -8.84 -11.07 -3.58
CA LEU A 274 -8.61 -10.82 -2.16
C LEU A 274 -8.54 -12.13 -1.36
N ALA A 275 -7.76 -12.11 -0.30
CA ALA A 275 -7.62 -13.18 0.67
C ALA A 275 -7.77 -12.66 2.09
N THR A 276 -8.13 -13.53 3.01
CA THR A 276 -7.98 -13.30 4.45
C THR A 276 -7.05 -14.35 5.02
N SER A 277 -6.25 -13.96 6.01
CA SER A 277 -5.40 -14.88 6.76
C SER A 277 -6.15 -15.42 7.98
N ARG A 278 -5.83 -16.66 8.39
CA ARG A 278 -6.26 -17.25 9.66
C ARG A 278 -5.09 -18.01 10.27
N LEU A 279 -4.94 -17.92 11.59
CA LEU A 279 -3.93 -18.71 12.29
C LEU A 279 -4.44 -20.15 12.47
N ASP A 280 -3.72 -21.10 11.88
CA ASP A 280 -3.87 -22.53 12.11
C ASP A 280 -2.81 -23.00 13.12
N PRO A 281 -3.18 -23.70 14.21
CA PRO A 281 -2.24 -24.09 15.26
C PRO A 281 -1.10 -25.02 14.80
N ILE A 282 -1.27 -25.71 13.66
CA ILE A 282 -0.30 -26.68 13.13
C ILE A 282 0.43 -26.09 11.92
N LYS A 283 -0.30 -25.37 11.06
CA LYS A 283 0.22 -24.87 9.78
C LYS A 283 0.69 -23.42 9.82
N GLY A 284 0.49 -22.71 10.94
CA GLY A 284 0.75 -21.28 11.02
C GLY A 284 -0.30 -20.47 10.26
N VAL A 285 0.08 -19.32 9.70
CA VAL A 285 -0.86 -18.44 8.99
C VAL A 285 -1.27 -19.07 7.66
N VAL A 286 -2.57 -19.36 7.51
CA VAL A 286 -3.16 -19.91 6.30
C VAL A 286 -3.96 -18.83 5.59
N TRP A 287 -3.65 -18.62 4.31
CA TRP A 287 -4.36 -17.70 3.44
C TRP A 287 -5.48 -18.39 2.67
N THR A 288 -6.69 -17.84 2.75
CA THR A 288 -7.86 -18.32 2.00
C THR A 288 -8.48 -17.18 1.22
N ALA A 289 -9.11 -17.49 0.07
CA ALA A 289 -9.88 -16.51 -0.68
C ALA A 289 -10.88 -15.80 0.25
N LEU A 290 -11.00 -14.47 0.11
CA LEU A 290 -11.98 -13.71 0.88
C LEU A 290 -13.38 -14.28 0.56
N PRO A 291 -14.14 -14.81 1.53
CA PRO A 291 -15.51 -15.23 1.27
C PRO A 291 -16.36 -14.02 0.86
N ALA A 292 -17.49 -14.26 0.18
CA ALA A 292 -18.41 -13.18 -0.21
C ALA A 292 -18.80 -12.27 0.96
N LEU A 293 -18.90 -12.86 2.17
CA LEU A 293 -19.03 -12.13 3.42
C LEU A 293 -18.22 -12.84 4.51
N LEU A 294 -17.16 -12.20 4.98
CA LEU A 294 -16.36 -12.65 6.12
C LEU A 294 -17.01 -12.17 7.42
N SER A 295 -17.38 -13.10 8.31
CA SER A 295 -17.92 -12.78 9.63
C SER A 295 -16.81 -12.63 10.66
N VAL A 296 -16.86 -11.55 11.43
CA VAL A 296 -15.88 -11.16 12.44
C VAL A 296 -16.63 -10.78 13.73
N PRO A 297 -16.97 -11.76 14.59
CA PRO A 297 -17.63 -11.48 15.85
C PRO A 297 -16.69 -10.72 16.79
N LEU A 298 -17.22 -9.69 17.45
CA LEU A 298 -16.52 -8.86 18.42
C LEU A 298 -17.32 -8.81 19.72
N ASP A 299 -16.66 -9.23 20.80
CA ASP A 299 -17.17 -9.06 22.16
C ASP A 299 -17.33 -7.56 22.53
N PRO A 300 -18.09 -7.26 23.60
CA PRO A 300 -18.15 -5.90 24.15
C PRO A 300 -16.76 -5.29 24.35
N LEU A 301 -16.56 -4.06 23.88
CA LEU A 301 -15.31 -3.28 24.03
C LEU A 301 -14.06 -3.92 23.41
N ALA A 302 -14.20 -5.02 22.66
CA ALA A 302 -13.09 -5.77 22.10
C ALA A 302 -12.56 -5.16 20.79
N ALA A 303 -11.31 -5.47 20.47
CA ALA A 303 -10.70 -5.17 19.18
C ALA A 303 -10.07 -6.44 18.60
N THR A 304 -10.09 -6.54 17.28
CA THR A 304 -9.40 -7.59 16.54
C THR A 304 -8.71 -7.00 15.30
N THR A 305 -7.80 -7.77 14.72
CA THR A 305 -7.15 -7.41 13.47
C THR A 305 -7.46 -8.50 12.45
N VAL A 306 -7.94 -8.07 11.28
CA VAL A 306 -8.15 -8.94 10.11
C VAL A 306 -7.09 -8.58 9.09
N GLU A 307 -6.32 -9.56 8.67
CA GLU A 307 -5.28 -9.38 7.66
C GLU A 307 -5.86 -9.73 6.28
N LEU A 308 -5.84 -8.76 5.36
CA LEU A 308 -6.32 -8.93 3.98
C LEU A 308 -5.17 -8.93 2.98
N GLY A 309 -5.07 -9.97 2.15
CA GLY A 309 -3.99 -10.20 1.20
C GLY A 309 -4.41 -10.13 -0.27
N GLY A 310 -3.46 -9.84 -1.16
CA GLY A 310 -3.68 -9.79 -2.61
C GLY A 310 -3.24 -11.05 -3.35
N ARG A 311 -4.17 -11.77 -3.97
CA ARG A 311 -3.99 -12.98 -4.80
C ARG A 311 -3.85 -12.63 -6.29
N ARG A 312 -2.66 -12.18 -6.70
CA ARG A 312 -2.39 -11.71 -8.07
C ARG A 312 -2.50 -12.79 -9.14
N GLN A 313 -2.25 -14.04 -8.78
CA GLN A 313 -2.34 -15.20 -9.66
C GLN A 313 -3.75 -15.44 -10.23
N VAL A 314 -4.80 -15.02 -9.51
CA VAL A 314 -6.20 -15.21 -9.97
C VAL A 314 -6.75 -13.98 -10.69
N MET A 315 -6.01 -12.88 -10.75
CA MET A 315 -6.41 -11.70 -11.53
C MET A 315 -6.47 -12.07 -13.02
N THR A 316 -7.36 -11.42 -13.77
CA THR A 316 -7.46 -11.55 -15.22
C THR A 316 -6.81 -10.36 -15.94
N GLY A 317 -6.91 -9.15 -15.36
CA GLY A 317 -6.28 -7.92 -15.85
C GLY A 317 -4.95 -7.58 -15.16
N THR A 318 -4.31 -6.49 -15.58
CA THR A 318 -3.10 -5.91 -14.96
C THR A 318 -3.41 -5.10 -13.71
N SER A 319 -4.66 -4.72 -13.53
CA SER A 319 -5.18 -4.10 -12.31
C SER A 319 -6.44 -4.84 -11.87
N TYR A 320 -6.71 -4.73 -10.59
CA TYR A 320 -7.94 -5.16 -9.97
C TYR A 320 -8.35 -4.07 -8.99
N ASP A 321 -9.52 -3.51 -9.25
CA ASP A 321 -10.13 -2.43 -8.50
C ASP A 321 -11.41 -2.96 -7.86
N SER A 322 -11.57 -2.77 -6.57
CA SER A 322 -12.78 -3.19 -5.85
C SER A 322 -13.11 -2.20 -4.73
N VAL A 323 -14.25 -2.39 -4.08
CA VAL A 323 -14.61 -1.68 -2.86
C VAL A 323 -15.02 -2.67 -1.81
N LEU A 324 -14.33 -2.62 -0.68
CA LEU A 324 -14.69 -3.38 0.50
C LEU A 324 -15.74 -2.62 1.31
N GLU A 325 -16.76 -3.35 1.69
CA GLU A 325 -17.80 -2.94 2.61
C GLU A 325 -17.56 -3.60 3.97
N ILE A 326 -17.48 -2.77 5.02
CA ILE A 326 -17.33 -3.21 6.40
C ILE A 326 -18.58 -2.76 7.16
N ARG A 327 -19.31 -3.69 7.75
CA ARG A 327 -20.49 -3.41 8.57
C ARG A 327 -20.34 -3.96 9.97
N ASP A 328 -21.01 -3.32 10.91
CA ASP A 328 -21.22 -3.89 12.25
C ASP A 328 -22.57 -4.61 12.38
N ASN A 329 -23.42 -4.52 11.35
CA ASN A 329 -24.79 -5.01 11.34
C ASN A 329 -25.66 -4.44 12.47
N GLN A 330 -25.28 -3.27 13.01
CA GLN A 330 -25.97 -2.49 14.05
C GLN A 330 -25.99 -0.99 13.72
N GLY A 331 -26.01 -0.64 12.43
CA GLY A 331 -26.22 0.72 11.94
C GLY A 331 -24.97 1.44 11.43
N ILE A 332 -23.80 0.81 11.39
CA ILE A 332 -22.55 1.40 10.89
C ILE A 332 -22.05 0.67 9.64
N ARG A 333 -21.63 1.46 8.65
CA ARG A 333 -21.12 0.98 7.37
C ARG A 333 -19.95 1.85 6.88
N PHE A 334 -18.80 1.22 6.67
CA PHE A 334 -17.63 1.83 6.04
C PHE A 334 -17.42 1.27 4.63
N LEU A 335 -16.87 2.09 3.75
CA LEU A 335 -16.39 1.71 2.44
C LEU A 335 -14.92 2.09 2.31
N ILE A 336 -14.11 1.17 1.79
CA ILE A 336 -12.71 1.45 1.46
C ILE A 336 -12.38 0.88 0.07
N PRO A 337 -11.79 1.67 -0.83
CA PRO A 337 -11.39 1.18 -2.14
C PRO A 337 -10.17 0.28 -2.00
N VAL A 338 -10.09 -0.71 -2.89
CA VAL A 338 -9.00 -1.67 -3.01
C VAL A 338 -8.38 -1.54 -4.38
N HIS A 339 -7.06 -1.44 -4.44
CA HIS A 339 -6.31 -1.47 -5.68
C HIS A 339 -5.21 -2.54 -5.62
N ILE A 340 -5.21 -3.46 -6.57
CA ILE A 340 -4.15 -4.46 -6.73
C ILE A 340 -3.62 -4.37 -8.15
N GLN A 341 -2.31 -4.25 -8.31
CA GLN A 341 -1.67 -4.29 -9.61
C GLN A 341 -0.90 -5.59 -9.76
N ARG A 342 -0.86 -6.08 -10.99
CA ARG A 342 0.10 -7.08 -11.44
C ARG A 342 0.70 -6.67 -12.76
N THR A 343 1.92 -7.09 -13.02
CA THR A 343 2.51 -6.90 -14.34
C THR A 343 1.74 -7.72 -15.38
N PRO A 344 1.59 -7.23 -16.63
CA PRO A 344 0.92 -7.97 -17.68
C PRO A 344 1.51 -9.36 -17.86
N ILE A 345 0.65 -10.37 -17.87
CA ILE A 345 1.02 -11.67 -18.42
C ILE A 345 1.26 -11.42 -19.91
N ALA A 346 2.47 -11.65 -20.40
CA ALA A 346 2.78 -11.57 -21.82
C ALA A 346 1.76 -12.44 -22.59
N SER A 347 0.85 -11.77 -23.32
CA SER A 347 -0.24 -12.43 -24.01
C SER A 347 0.31 -13.14 -25.24
N GLY A 348 0.44 -14.45 -25.13
CA GLY A 348 0.83 -15.35 -26.22
C GLY A 348 0.12 -16.69 -26.10
N VAL A 349 -1.21 -16.67 -25.94
CA VAL A 349 -2.05 -17.86 -26.10
C VAL A 349 -2.67 -17.79 -27.48
N ALA A 350 -1.93 -18.25 -28.50
CA ALA A 350 -2.57 -18.78 -29.69
C ALA A 350 -3.27 -20.08 -29.28
N THR A 351 -4.58 -20.10 -29.49
CA THR A 351 -5.45 -21.27 -29.35
C THR A 351 -4.83 -22.52 -29.96
N ALA A 352 -4.86 -23.62 -29.21
CA ALA A 352 -4.48 -24.95 -29.67
C ALA A 352 -5.24 -25.33 -30.95
N GLY A 353 -4.56 -25.22 -32.09
CA GLY A 353 -4.91 -25.86 -33.34
C GLY A 353 -3.89 -26.96 -33.60
N VAL A 354 -4.40 -28.17 -33.82
CA VAL A 354 -3.64 -29.40 -34.07
C VAL A 354 -2.77 -29.21 -35.32
N GLY A 355 -1.44 -29.38 -35.20
CA GLY A 355 -0.52 -29.32 -36.34
C GLY A 355 0.95 -29.44 -35.92
N GLU A 356 1.60 -30.49 -36.39
CA GLU A 356 2.98 -30.91 -36.16
C GLU A 356 4.07 -29.92 -36.67
N LEU A 357 5.26 -30.05 -36.06
CA LEU A 357 6.62 -29.69 -36.53
C LEU A 357 7.12 -28.23 -36.36
N GLY A 358 8.09 -28.08 -35.45
CA GLY A 358 9.10 -27.02 -35.47
C GLY A 358 9.48 -26.54 -34.07
N ASP A 359 10.65 -26.94 -33.58
CA ASP A 359 11.25 -26.47 -32.32
C ASP A 359 11.23 -24.94 -32.22
N ALA A 360 10.35 -24.41 -31.37
CA ALA A 360 10.44 -23.06 -30.83
C ALA A 360 10.73 -23.18 -29.33
N PRO A 361 11.68 -22.41 -28.78
CA PRO A 361 12.13 -22.60 -27.41
C PRO A 361 10.97 -22.34 -26.46
N ALA A 362 10.81 -23.21 -25.45
CA ALA A 362 9.95 -22.97 -24.31
C ALA A 362 10.11 -21.51 -23.84
N ALA A 363 8.99 -20.80 -23.69
CA ALA A 363 8.98 -19.43 -23.19
C ALA A 363 9.81 -19.36 -21.89
N LYS A 364 11.01 -18.76 -21.96
CA LYS A 364 11.88 -18.57 -20.79
C LYS A 364 11.08 -17.76 -19.76
N THR A 365 10.86 -18.31 -18.56
CA THR A 365 10.47 -17.53 -17.39
C THR A 365 11.59 -16.53 -17.12
N SER A 366 11.42 -15.30 -17.57
CA SER A 366 12.41 -14.24 -17.35
C SER A 366 12.32 -13.78 -15.90
N TYR A 367 13.41 -13.95 -15.14
CA TYR A 367 13.56 -13.40 -13.79
C TYR A 367 13.98 -11.92 -13.80
N ALA A 368 14.09 -11.31 -14.99
CA ALA A 368 14.48 -9.92 -15.15
C ALA A 368 13.58 -8.98 -14.33
N GLY A 369 14.18 -7.96 -13.74
CA GLY A 369 13.48 -7.03 -12.87
C GLY A 369 14.20 -6.71 -11.56
N LEU A 370 13.57 -5.84 -10.77
CA LEU A 370 13.99 -5.52 -9.40
C LEU A 370 13.33 -6.48 -8.43
N TRP A 371 14.12 -7.03 -7.51
CA TRP A 371 13.72 -7.91 -6.43
C TRP A 371 14.05 -7.28 -5.09
N LEU A 372 13.12 -7.31 -4.16
CA LEU A 372 13.24 -6.80 -2.80
C LEU A 372 12.89 -7.90 -1.82
N GLY A 373 13.63 -8.01 -0.73
CA GLY A 373 13.22 -8.87 0.36
C GLY A 373 14.05 -8.73 1.61
N THR A 374 13.96 -9.76 2.45
CA THR A 374 14.59 -9.80 3.77
C THR A 374 15.39 -11.08 3.92
N ILE A 375 16.60 -10.94 4.45
CA ILE A 375 17.46 -12.00 4.95
C ILE A 375 17.33 -11.99 6.47
N THR A 376 17.00 -13.13 7.07
CA THR A 376 16.87 -13.31 8.51
C THR A 376 18.01 -14.20 8.98
N VAL A 377 19.06 -13.58 9.53
CA VAL A 377 20.21 -14.27 10.11
C VAL A 377 19.84 -14.77 11.50
N ASN A 378 20.02 -16.07 11.75
CA ASN A 378 19.67 -16.72 13.01
C ASN A 378 20.72 -17.70 13.51
N GLY A 379 21.84 -17.86 12.80
CA GLY A 379 23.00 -18.60 13.28
C GLY A 379 24.30 -17.88 12.98
N VAL A 380 25.22 -17.86 13.94
CA VAL A 380 26.54 -17.24 13.84
C VAL A 380 27.57 -18.13 14.52
N SER A 381 28.79 -18.26 13.96
CA SER A 381 29.88 -18.97 14.61
C SER A 381 30.32 -18.28 15.89
N GLU A 382 30.89 -19.05 16.82
CA GLU A 382 31.41 -18.52 18.08
C GLU A 382 32.96 -18.43 18.01
N PRO A 383 33.53 -17.32 17.50
CA PRO A 383 34.99 -17.19 17.32
C PRO A 383 35.77 -17.21 18.64
N HIS A 384 35.08 -17.00 19.77
CA HIS A 384 35.63 -17.07 21.12
C HIS A 384 35.37 -18.42 21.83
N SER A 385 34.82 -19.41 21.12
CA SER A 385 34.71 -20.78 21.63
C SER A 385 36.08 -21.45 21.76
N GLY A 386 36.10 -22.70 22.24
CA GLY A 386 37.32 -23.48 22.40
C GLY A 386 38.15 -23.10 23.63
N ASN A 387 39.31 -23.75 23.76
CA ASN A 387 40.17 -23.65 24.94
C ASN A 387 41.28 -22.62 24.71
N LEU A 388 41.53 -21.77 25.71
CA LEU A 388 42.71 -20.92 25.73
C LEU A 388 43.93 -21.79 26.08
N VAL A 389 44.91 -21.77 25.19
CA VAL A 389 46.19 -22.44 25.38
C VAL A 389 47.28 -21.38 25.31
N THR A 390 48.13 -21.35 26.34
CA THR A 390 49.35 -20.53 26.28
C THR A 390 50.34 -21.27 25.39
N ASN A 391 50.54 -20.78 24.17
CA ASN A 391 51.38 -21.43 23.16
C ASN A 391 52.83 -20.94 23.20
N ARG A 392 53.10 -19.85 23.92
CA ARG A 392 54.45 -19.34 24.11
C ARG A 392 54.64 -18.76 25.51
N PHE A 393 55.72 -19.15 26.15
CA PHE A 393 56.17 -18.57 27.41
C PHE A 393 57.48 -17.80 27.22
N GLY A 394 57.60 -16.68 27.94
CA GLY A 394 58.82 -15.90 28.07
C GLY A 394 59.57 -16.26 29.34
N PRO A 395 60.85 -15.89 29.46
CA PRO A 395 61.54 -15.96 30.74
C PRO A 395 60.78 -15.11 31.77
N GLY A 396 60.71 -15.60 33.02
CA GLY A 396 60.17 -14.81 34.12
C GLY A 396 60.93 -13.49 34.27
N LEU A 397 60.27 -12.48 34.82
CA LEU A 397 60.83 -11.11 34.87
C LEU A 397 62.14 -11.04 35.67
N ASN A 398 62.36 -11.97 36.61
CA ASN A 398 63.59 -12.14 37.37
C ASN A 398 64.10 -13.60 37.35
N PRO A 399 65.38 -13.84 37.70
CA PRO A 399 65.92 -15.19 37.84
C PRO A 399 65.15 -16.01 38.89
N GLY A 400 64.52 -17.11 38.45
CA GLY A 400 63.70 -17.99 39.30
C GLY A 400 62.19 -17.75 39.20
N ASP A 401 61.74 -16.70 38.52
CA ASP A 401 60.32 -16.45 38.30
C ASP A 401 59.71 -17.49 37.32
N PRO A 402 58.43 -17.86 37.51
CA PRO A 402 57.74 -18.73 36.57
C PRO A 402 57.66 -18.08 35.18
N PRO A 403 57.69 -18.87 34.10
CA PRO A 403 57.57 -18.34 32.75
C PRO A 403 56.27 -17.55 32.56
N VAL A 404 56.36 -16.36 31.97
CA VAL A 404 55.19 -15.50 31.71
C VAL A 404 54.54 -15.88 30.37
N PRO A 405 53.20 -15.98 30.29
CA PRO A 405 52.50 -16.16 29.03
C PRO A 405 52.80 -14.98 28.08
N LEU A 406 53.44 -15.26 26.94
CA LEU A 406 53.71 -14.24 25.91
C LEU A 406 52.67 -14.26 24.80
N GLU A 407 52.06 -15.42 24.57
CA GLU A 407 51.03 -15.59 23.55
C GLU A 407 49.99 -16.59 24.05
N ILE A 408 48.73 -16.24 23.86
CA ILE A 408 47.59 -17.09 24.15
C ILE A 408 46.83 -17.28 22.83
N THR A 409 46.67 -18.53 22.43
CA THR A 409 45.88 -18.92 21.26
C THR A 409 44.68 -19.74 21.69
N ARG A 410 43.63 -19.76 20.87
CA ARG A 410 42.47 -20.62 21.07
C ARG A 410 42.59 -21.86 20.21
N THR A 411 42.38 -23.04 20.79
CA THR A 411 42.31 -24.32 20.06
C THR A 411 40.88 -24.88 20.13
N GLY A 412 40.48 -25.64 19.10
CA GLY A 412 39.13 -26.21 19.03
C GLY A 412 38.01 -25.19 18.82
N ILE A 413 38.28 -24.10 18.11
CA ILE A 413 37.30 -23.04 17.82
C ILE A 413 36.21 -23.60 16.92
N ASN A 414 34.95 -23.41 17.31
CA ASN A 414 33.79 -23.77 16.53
C ASN A 414 33.48 -22.67 15.50
N THR A 415 33.75 -22.97 14.23
CA THR A 415 33.43 -22.10 13.10
C THR A 415 32.07 -22.43 12.45
N ASN A 416 31.31 -23.38 12.99
CA ASN A 416 29.96 -23.68 12.50
C ASN A 416 28.95 -22.71 13.14
N PRO A 417 28.02 -22.15 12.36
CA PRO A 417 26.98 -21.29 12.91
C PRO A 417 26.10 -22.01 13.94
N THR A 418 26.02 -21.47 15.16
CA THR A 418 25.10 -21.94 16.21
C THR A 418 23.90 -20.99 16.33
N PRO A 419 22.71 -21.47 16.72
CA PRO A 419 21.52 -20.63 16.84
C PRO A 419 21.70 -19.47 17.84
N THR A 420 21.27 -18.27 17.46
CA THR A 420 21.28 -17.10 18.35
C THR A 420 20.16 -17.21 19.41
N GLN A 421 20.48 -16.95 20.68
CA GLN A 421 19.59 -17.29 21.81
C GLN A 421 18.29 -16.48 21.95
N SER A 422 18.14 -15.30 21.31
CA SER A 422 16.98 -14.42 21.62
C SER A 422 16.48 -13.46 20.54
N SER A 423 17.19 -13.28 19.42
CA SER A 423 16.69 -12.45 18.31
C SER A 423 17.37 -12.83 17.00
N SER A 424 16.59 -12.94 15.94
CA SER A 424 17.14 -12.98 14.58
C SER A 424 17.46 -11.57 14.11
N PHE A 425 18.47 -11.45 13.27
CA PHE A 425 18.85 -10.17 12.67
C PHE A 425 18.35 -10.09 11.23
N SER A 426 17.49 -9.11 10.96
CA SER A 426 16.86 -8.93 9.65
C SER A 426 17.58 -7.87 8.82
N LEU A 427 18.06 -8.28 7.65
CA LEU A 427 18.70 -7.44 6.65
C LEU A 427 17.81 -7.32 5.42
N ARG A 428 17.51 -6.09 4.99
CA ARG A 428 16.86 -5.88 3.70
C ARG A 428 17.87 -6.09 2.57
N VAL A 429 17.46 -6.78 1.50
CA VAL A 429 18.25 -7.04 0.30
C VAL A 429 17.53 -6.53 -0.95
N LEU A 430 18.30 -5.96 -1.88
CA LEU A 430 17.82 -5.50 -3.19
C LEU A 430 18.67 -6.13 -4.29
N ILE A 431 18.04 -6.86 -5.21
CA ILE A 431 18.72 -7.50 -6.34
C ILE A 431 18.01 -7.09 -7.62
N HIS A 432 18.74 -6.56 -8.60
CA HIS A 432 18.24 -6.38 -9.95
C HIS A 432 18.78 -7.48 -10.85
N VAL A 433 17.92 -8.06 -11.67
CA VAL A 433 18.27 -9.05 -12.68
C VAL A 433 18.04 -8.41 -14.04
N ASP A 434 19.06 -8.37 -14.89
CA ASP A 434 18.90 -7.82 -16.24
C ASP A 434 18.19 -8.80 -17.20
N GLN A 435 18.00 -8.36 -18.45
CA GLN A 435 17.30 -9.14 -19.47
C GLN A 435 18.00 -10.47 -19.79
N ASP A 436 19.33 -10.53 -19.59
CA ASP A 436 20.14 -11.72 -19.82
C ASP A 436 20.16 -12.65 -18.60
N GLY A 437 19.53 -12.25 -17.50
CA GLY A 437 19.47 -13.02 -16.25
C GLY A 437 20.63 -12.74 -15.29
N THR A 438 21.42 -11.70 -15.53
CA THR A 438 22.59 -11.37 -14.70
C THR A 438 22.15 -10.66 -13.42
N PRO A 439 22.39 -11.25 -12.23
CA PRO A 439 22.00 -10.65 -10.97
C PRO A 439 22.99 -9.59 -10.48
N ARG A 440 22.48 -8.50 -9.92
CA ARG A 440 23.24 -7.35 -9.40
C ARG A 440 22.67 -6.95 -8.04
N LEU A 441 23.48 -6.92 -7.00
CA LEU A 441 23.09 -6.42 -5.69
C LEU A 441 23.10 -4.88 -5.69
N LEU A 442 22.08 -4.26 -5.10
CA LEU A 442 21.91 -2.81 -5.03
C LEU A 442 21.91 -2.34 -3.57
N LYS A 443 22.50 -1.17 -3.32
CA LYS A 443 22.30 -0.45 -2.05
C LYS A 443 21.02 0.35 -2.07
N GLU A 444 20.71 0.93 -3.22
CA GLU A 444 19.53 1.72 -3.44
C GLU A 444 19.17 1.81 -4.92
N VAL A 445 17.91 2.10 -5.19
CA VAL A 445 17.38 2.39 -6.52
C VAL A 445 16.15 3.28 -6.38
N VAL A 446 16.02 4.24 -7.29
CA VAL A 446 14.85 5.12 -7.37
C VAL A 446 14.07 4.78 -8.62
N GLN A 447 12.78 4.47 -8.44
CA GLN A 447 11.85 4.37 -9.54
C GLN A 447 11.36 5.77 -9.92
N LEU A 448 11.57 6.12 -11.19
CA LEU A 448 11.19 7.41 -11.79
C LEU A 448 10.37 7.17 -13.06
N TRP A 449 9.88 8.25 -13.67
CA TRP A 449 9.10 8.21 -14.90
C TRP A 449 9.87 8.84 -16.06
N LYS A 450 10.14 8.07 -17.11
CA LYS A 450 10.66 8.61 -18.38
C LYS A 450 9.50 9.14 -19.20
N VAL A 451 9.56 10.43 -19.50
CA VAL A 451 8.55 11.10 -20.34
C VAL A 451 8.64 10.55 -21.76
N GLY A 452 7.49 10.23 -22.35
CA GLY A 452 7.41 9.79 -23.74
C GLY A 452 7.71 10.91 -24.72
N LYS A 453 8.19 10.57 -25.91
CA LYS A 453 8.41 11.54 -27.00
C LYS A 453 7.18 11.62 -27.89
N ARG A 454 6.78 12.84 -28.24
CA ARG A 454 5.78 13.11 -29.28
C ARG A 454 6.45 13.68 -30.52
N GLY A 455 5.91 13.34 -31.67
CA GLY A 455 6.30 13.89 -32.96
C GLY A 455 5.07 14.26 -33.76
N THR A 456 5.29 14.62 -35.03
CA THR A 456 4.22 15.01 -35.93
C THR A 456 4.27 14.12 -37.17
N ASP A 457 3.12 13.58 -37.60
CA ASP A 457 3.05 12.83 -38.85
C ASP A 457 3.11 13.77 -40.08
N ALA A 458 3.21 13.19 -41.27
CA ALA A 458 3.24 13.93 -42.54
C ALA A 458 1.97 14.77 -42.81
N LYS A 459 0.92 14.63 -42.00
CA LYS A 459 -0.34 15.37 -42.08
C LYS A 459 -0.49 16.42 -40.98
N GLY A 460 0.53 16.62 -40.14
CA GLY A 460 0.50 17.61 -39.06
C GLY A 460 -0.11 17.11 -37.75
N ASN A 461 -0.47 15.83 -37.62
CA ASN A 461 -1.06 15.29 -36.40
C ASN A 461 0.02 14.91 -35.38
N SER A 462 -0.22 15.21 -34.10
CA SER A 462 0.63 14.75 -33.01
C SER A 462 0.55 13.22 -32.88
N ILE A 463 1.68 12.53 -33.07
CA ILE A 463 1.84 11.09 -32.86
C ILE A 463 2.78 10.82 -31.69
N VAL A 464 2.57 9.69 -31.00
CA VAL A 464 3.48 9.24 -29.93
C VAL A 464 4.62 8.45 -30.57
N LEU A 465 5.85 8.96 -30.46
CA LEU A 465 7.05 8.29 -30.97
C LEU A 465 7.61 7.30 -29.96
N GLU A 466 7.60 7.67 -28.68
CA GLU A 466 7.98 6.81 -27.56
C GLU A 466 6.94 6.98 -26.46
N ARG A 467 6.38 5.89 -25.92
CA ARG A 467 5.48 5.97 -24.76
C ARG A 467 6.28 6.29 -23.50
N GLY A 468 5.69 7.06 -22.59
CA GLY A 468 6.25 7.23 -21.26
C GLY A 468 6.25 5.91 -20.51
N GLN A 469 7.29 5.66 -19.72
CA GLN A 469 7.48 4.39 -19.03
C GLN A 469 8.20 4.56 -17.70
N PRO A 470 7.93 3.69 -16.71
CA PRO A 470 8.70 3.69 -15.47
C PRO A 470 10.14 3.23 -15.75
N VAL A 471 11.08 3.79 -15.00
CA VAL A 471 12.52 3.49 -15.09
C VAL A 471 13.12 3.29 -13.71
N LEU A 472 14.20 2.52 -13.63
CA LEU A 472 14.98 2.31 -12.41
C LEU A 472 16.32 3.03 -12.54
N VAL A 473 16.61 3.92 -11.59
CA VAL A 473 17.79 4.77 -11.62
C VAL A 473 18.56 4.62 -10.31
N THR A 474 19.83 4.26 -10.41
CA THR A 474 20.78 4.14 -9.29
C THR A 474 21.81 5.26 -9.26
N ASP A 475 21.94 6.01 -10.37
CA ASP A 475 22.76 7.21 -10.48
C ASP A 475 21.93 8.47 -10.20
N GLU A 476 22.19 9.11 -9.06
CA GLU A 476 21.53 10.34 -8.64
C GLU A 476 21.76 11.52 -9.61
N ALA A 477 22.89 11.56 -10.32
CA ALA A 477 23.16 12.63 -11.29
C ALA A 477 22.12 12.67 -12.42
N ARG A 478 21.50 11.52 -12.72
CA ARG A 478 20.51 11.32 -13.78
C ARG A 478 19.08 11.54 -13.34
N PHE A 479 18.80 11.85 -12.07
CA PHE A 479 17.43 12.12 -11.62
C PHE A 479 16.78 13.28 -12.37
N ARG A 480 17.58 14.27 -12.81
CA ARG A 480 17.11 15.40 -13.63
C ARG A 480 16.55 15.00 -15.00
N ASP A 481 16.89 13.81 -15.49
CA ASP A 481 16.46 13.31 -16.80
C ASP A 481 15.03 12.73 -16.76
N PHE A 482 14.44 12.61 -15.57
CA PHE A 482 13.18 11.90 -15.33
C PHE A 482 12.22 12.71 -14.44
N GLN A 483 10.95 12.33 -14.42
CA GLN A 483 9.93 12.88 -13.53
C GLN A 483 9.62 11.95 -12.35
N GLY A 484 8.95 12.45 -11.32
CA GLY A 484 8.47 11.63 -10.21
C GLY A 484 7.47 10.56 -10.68
N ALA A 485 7.58 9.35 -10.11
CA ALA A 485 6.75 8.19 -10.48
C ALA A 485 5.47 8.04 -9.63
N SER A 486 5.31 8.85 -8.58
CA SER A 486 4.19 8.78 -7.63
C SER A 486 3.82 10.16 -7.11
N PHE A 487 2.57 10.39 -6.75
CA PHE A 487 2.15 11.63 -6.09
C PHE A 487 2.45 11.57 -4.58
N LYS A 488 3.04 12.62 -4.04
CA LYS A 488 3.25 12.83 -2.60
C LYS A 488 3.01 14.30 -2.28
N ASN A 489 2.01 14.59 -1.45
CA ASN A 489 1.65 15.95 -1.02
C ASN A 489 1.57 16.95 -2.20
N ASP A 490 0.71 16.65 -3.18
CA ASP A 490 0.47 17.46 -4.39
C ASP A 490 1.68 17.68 -5.31
N SER A 491 2.78 16.96 -5.10
CA SER A 491 3.98 16.98 -5.95
C SER A 491 4.35 15.58 -6.46
N LEU A 492 4.88 15.49 -7.69
CA LEU A 492 5.41 14.25 -8.24
C LEU A 492 6.77 13.92 -7.59
N ALA A 493 6.87 12.75 -6.96
CA ALA A 493 8.07 12.25 -6.29
C ALA A 493 8.48 10.88 -6.81
N GLY A 494 9.79 10.63 -6.85
CA GLY A 494 10.36 9.31 -7.11
C GLY A 494 10.17 8.36 -5.92
N ARG A 495 10.08 7.06 -6.19
CA ARG A 495 9.98 6.03 -5.15
C ARG A 495 11.36 5.41 -4.92
N ARG A 496 11.97 5.68 -3.76
CA ARG A 496 13.27 5.12 -3.39
C ARG A 496 13.10 3.78 -2.67
N PHE A 497 13.90 2.79 -3.06
CA PHE A 497 14.14 1.54 -2.36
C PHE A 497 15.59 1.52 -1.89
N SER A 498 15.85 1.10 -0.64
CA SER A 498 17.19 1.07 -0.05
C SER A 498 17.43 -0.17 0.79
N ALA A 499 18.66 -0.68 0.80
CA ALA A 499 19.17 -1.84 1.53
C ALA A 499 20.45 -1.47 2.29
N ILE A 500 20.29 -0.99 3.52
CA ILE A 500 21.39 -0.41 4.33
C ILE A 500 22.46 -1.42 4.77
N GLY A 501 22.14 -2.72 4.74
CA GLY A 501 23.02 -3.79 5.21
C GLY A 501 24.18 -4.13 4.28
N PHE A 502 24.22 -3.52 3.09
CA PHE A 502 25.19 -3.82 2.05
C PHE A 502 25.88 -2.52 1.63
N ASP A 503 27.17 -2.42 1.91
CA ASP A 503 27.99 -1.28 1.50
C ASP A 503 29.21 -1.78 0.74
N PHE A 504 29.43 -1.24 -0.44
CA PHE A 504 30.48 -1.62 -1.39
C PHE A 504 30.85 -0.40 -2.24
N PRO A 505 32.12 -0.15 -2.55
CA PRO A 505 32.48 0.99 -3.39
C PRO A 505 31.82 0.87 -4.79
N PRO A 506 31.51 1.99 -5.47
CA PRO A 506 31.11 1.95 -6.88
C PRO A 506 32.18 1.24 -7.71
N LEU A 507 31.76 0.42 -8.68
CA LEU A 507 32.70 -0.34 -9.51
C LEU A 507 33.46 0.58 -10.45
N GLY A 508 34.80 0.65 -10.34
CA GLY A 508 35.64 1.43 -11.24
C GLY A 508 36.10 2.79 -10.68
N GLY A 509 35.98 3.03 -9.38
CA GLY A 509 36.50 4.23 -8.71
C GLY A 509 35.51 5.40 -8.69
N SER A 510 35.99 6.59 -8.30
CA SER A 510 35.16 7.78 -8.05
C SER A 510 34.40 8.33 -9.28
N ASN A 511 34.68 7.80 -10.47
CA ASN A 511 34.22 8.35 -11.74
C ASN A 511 33.23 7.45 -12.48
N ASN A 512 32.82 6.32 -11.89
CA ASN A 512 31.98 5.34 -12.58
C ASN A 512 30.55 5.24 -12.03
N VAL A 513 29.62 5.02 -12.94
CA VAL A 513 28.18 5.35 -12.91
C VAL A 513 27.31 4.24 -12.29
N ASP A 514 27.90 3.08 -12.03
CA ASP A 514 27.18 1.87 -11.66
C ASP A 514 27.22 1.62 -10.14
N ASN A 515 26.18 2.10 -9.44
CA ASN A 515 25.96 1.90 -8.01
C ASN A 515 25.35 0.50 -7.71
N PHE A 516 26.00 -0.55 -8.21
CA PHE A 516 25.61 -1.95 -8.00
C PHE A 516 26.84 -2.88 -7.89
N LEU A 517 26.65 -4.07 -7.33
CA LEU A 517 27.65 -5.14 -7.25
C LEU A 517 27.18 -6.36 -8.08
N PRO A 518 27.88 -6.75 -9.16
CA PRO A 518 27.62 -7.97 -9.91
C PRO A 518 27.70 -9.18 -9.00
N LEU A 519 26.68 -10.02 -9.09
CA LEU A 519 26.66 -11.32 -8.44
C LEU A 519 27.02 -12.40 -9.46
N LYS A 520 27.65 -13.46 -8.97
CA LYS A 520 27.98 -14.66 -9.75
C LYS A 520 26.92 -15.72 -9.54
N GLY A 521 26.70 -16.58 -10.52
CA GLY A 521 25.75 -17.68 -10.44
C GLY A 521 24.48 -17.43 -11.25
N VAL A 522 23.43 -18.20 -10.96
CA VAL A 522 22.16 -18.17 -11.69
C VAL A 522 21.05 -17.75 -10.74
N PHE A 523 20.27 -16.75 -11.13
CA PHE A 523 19.14 -16.29 -10.33
C PHE A 523 17.88 -17.11 -10.68
N LYS A 524 17.71 -18.26 -10.03
CA LYS A 524 16.61 -19.20 -10.28
C LYS A 524 16.39 -20.12 -9.07
N GLY A 525 15.16 -20.58 -8.85
CA GLY A 525 14.87 -21.64 -7.87
C GLY A 525 15.74 -22.89 -8.07
N GLY A 526 16.29 -23.43 -6.98
CA GLY A 526 17.19 -24.59 -6.99
C GLY A 526 18.64 -24.29 -7.39
N THR A 527 19.00 -23.01 -7.56
CA THR A 527 20.36 -22.58 -7.90
C THR A 527 20.89 -21.60 -6.85
N ASN A 528 22.09 -21.05 -7.04
CA ASN A 528 22.65 -20.06 -6.12
C ASN A 528 23.20 -18.84 -6.84
N VAL A 529 23.21 -17.73 -6.10
CA VAL A 529 23.99 -16.55 -6.45
C VAL A 529 24.94 -16.21 -5.31
N SER A 530 26.11 -15.69 -5.65
CA SER A 530 27.15 -15.32 -4.69
C SER A 530 27.71 -13.95 -4.98
N GLY A 531 28.14 -13.26 -3.93
CA GLY A 531 28.75 -11.95 -4.01
C GLY A 531 29.88 -11.81 -2.99
N SER A 532 30.75 -10.85 -3.26
CA SER A 532 31.86 -10.52 -2.38
C SER A 532 31.89 -9.01 -2.19
N ILE A 533 31.80 -8.57 -0.95
CA ILE A 533 31.89 -7.17 -0.57
C ILE A 533 33.22 -6.97 0.14
N THR A 534 34.04 -6.06 -0.38
CA THR A 534 35.30 -5.65 0.23
C THR A 534 35.20 -4.21 0.69
N LEU A 535 35.38 -3.98 1.99
CA LEU A 535 35.56 -2.67 2.59
C LEU A 535 37.06 -2.46 2.85
N SER A 536 37.64 -1.53 2.10
CA SER A 536 39.03 -1.12 2.27
C SER A 536 39.29 -0.61 3.70
N PRO A 537 40.53 -0.72 4.23
CA PRO A 537 40.95 -0.06 5.46
C PRO A 537 40.59 1.43 5.52
N ASP A 538 40.53 2.10 4.37
CA ASP A 538 40.25 3.53 4.31
C ASP A 538 38.78 3.92 4.16
N ALA A 539 37.89 2.94 3.99
CA ALA A 539 36.47 3.18 3.82
C ALA A 539 35.88 3.91 5.04
N ARG A 540 35.04 4.92 4.79
CA ARG A 540 34.39 5.72 5.86
C ARG A 540 33.46 4.91 6.76
N THR A 541 32.98 3.77 6.26
CA THR A 541 32.07 2.84 6.93
C THR A 541 32.81 1.64 7.53
N ASN A 542 34.14 1.62 7.46
CA ASN A 542 34.94 0.58 8.10
C ASN A 542 34.84 0.75 9.63
N PRO A 543 34.38 -0.26 10.39
CA PRO A 543 34.21 -0.18 11.84
C PRO A 543 35.52 0.02 12.62
N TYR A 544 36.69 -0.25 12.03
CA TYR A 544 37.97 0.08 12.65
C TYR A 544 38.40 1.53 12.47
N LYS A 545 37.76 2.27 11.55
CA LYS A 545 38.17 3.62 11.18
C LYS A 545 37.31 4.65 11.92
N HIS A 546 37.96 5.51 12.68
CA HIS A 546 37.31 6.63 13.36
C HIS A 546 37.91 7.94 12.88
N LYS A 547 37.10 8.77 12.22
CA LYS A 547 37.55 10.03 11.60
C LYS A 547 38.28 11.00 12.55
N PHE A 548 38.02 10.92 13.85
CA PHE A 548 38.49 11.89 14.84
C PHE A 548 39.30 11.25 15.98
N HIS A 549 39.59 9.95 15.92
CA HIS A 549 40.36 9.28 16.97
C HIS A 549 41.76 8.95 16.44
N PRO A 550 42.83 9.44 17.09
CA PRO A 550 44.20 9.21 16.66
C PRO A 550 44.61 7.77 16.39
N ASP A 551 44.20 6.86 17.26
CA ASP A 551 44.62 5.45 17.16
C ASP A 551 43.82 4.62 16.14
N HIS A 552 43.07 5.29 15.25
CA HIS A 552 42.12 4.67 14.32
C HIS A 552 42.00 5.43 12.98
N ASP A 553 43.08 6.08 12.55
CA ASP A 553 43.12 6.90 11.34
C ASP A 553 44.07 6.38 10.25
N ASN A 554 44.77 5.27 10.53
CA ASN A 554 45.82 4.67 9.71
C ASN A 554 47.12 5.51 9.64
N LEU A 555 47.37 6.37 10.63
CA LEU A 555 48.59 7.15 10.75
C LEU A 555 49.39 6.71 11.98
N ASN A 556 50.68 7.02 11.99
CA ASN A 556 51.52 6.83 13.16
C ASN A 556 51.15 7.84 14.27
N ASP A 557 51.77 7.70 15.43
CA ASP A 557 51.52 8.56 16.59
C ASP A 557 51.85 10.06 16.35
N ARG A 558 52.46 10.41 15.20
CA ARG A 558 52.78 11.77 14.74
C ARG A 558 51.85 12.28 13.64
N PHE A 559 50.91 11.45 13.17
CA PHE A 559 49.95 11.75 12.10
C PHE A 559 50.58 12.08 10.74
N ASP A 560 51.83 11.69 10.50
CA ASP A 560 52.59 12.08 9.30
C ASP A 560 52.91 10.91 8.36
N ASP A 561 53.01 9.69 8.88
CA ASP A 561 53.23 8.47 8.08
C ASP A 561 52.14 7.43 8.29
N TYR A 562 51.93 6.58 7.29
CA TYR A 562 50.98 5.47 7.35
C TYR A 562 51.41 4.39 8.38
N LYS A 563 50.47 4.01 9.26
CA LYS A 563 50.57 2.87 10.17
C LYS A 563 49.22 2.17 10.16
N GLN A 564 49.20 0.88 9.86
CA GLN A 564 47.92 0.17 9.73
C GLN A 564 47.21 0.02 11.09
N GLU A 565 46.02 0.58 11.20
CA GLU A 565 45.16 0.51 12.39
C GLU A 565 43.75 0.01 12.07
N ALA A 566 43.29 0.30 10.84
CA ALA A 566 42.12 -0.29 10.25
C ALA A 566 42.48 -1.47 9.33
N PHE A 567 41.64 -2.50 9.36
CA PHE A 567 41.82 -3.72 8.57
C PHE A 567 40.80 -3.80 7.46
N GLU A 568 41.19 -4.40 6.34
CA GLU A 568 40.25 -4.73 5.27
C GLU A 568 39.22 -5.72 5.80
N ILE A 569 37.94 -5.46 5.54
CA ILE A 569 36.86 -6.38 5.88
C ILE A 569 36.27 -6.92 4.59
N LYS A 570 36.20 -8.24 4.50
CA LYS A 570 35.61 -8.93 3.36
C LYS A 570 34.42 -9.76 3.82
N ARG A 571 33.31 -9.63 3.09
CA ARG A 571 32.06 -10.37 3.32
C ARG A 571 31.76 -11.17 2.05
N ASP A 572 31.99 -12.47 2.11
CA ASP A 572 31.64 -13.41 1.05
C ASP A 572 30.29 -14.04 1.39
N PHE A 573 29.29 -13.90 0.52
CA PHE A 573 27.94 -14.41 0.80
C PHE A 573 27.38 -15.23 -0.36
N VAL A 574 26.45 -16.11 -0.02
CA VAL A 574 25.72 -16.98 -0.94
C VAL A 574 24.22 -16.94 -0.59
N LEU A 575 23.39 -16.79 -1.61
CA LEU A 575 21.95 -17.01 -1.57
C LEU A 575 21.67 -18.33 -2.30
N GLU A 576 21.30 -19.36 -1.55
CA GLU A 576 20.91 -20.67 -2.05
C GLU A 576 19.39 -20.70 -2.24
N PHE A 577 18.90 -20.55 -3.47
CA PHE A 577 17.46 -20.55 -3.75
C PHE A 577 16.89 -21.96 -3.63
N ALA A 578 15.82 -22.10 -2.85
CA ALA A 578 15.10 -23.37 -2.81
C ALA A 578 14.35 -23.61 -4.14
N ALA A 579 14.25 -24.88 -4.54
CA ALA A 579 13.53 -25.27 -5.76
C ALA A 579 12.01 -25.24 -5.57
N VAL A 580 11.56 -25.38 -4.31
CA VAL A 580 10.17 -25.35 -3.87
C VAL A 580 10.08 -24.47 -2.62
N ASP A 581 8.90 -23.93 -2.34
CA ASP A 581 8.73 -23.02 -1.20
C ASP A 581 9.09 -23.72 0.13
N PRO A 582 10.11 -23.25 0.86
CA PRO A 582 10.52 -23.84 2.12
C PRO A 582 9.48 -23.66 3.24
N GLY A 583 8.47 -22.81 3.06
CA GLY A 583 7.35 -22.64 3.99
C GLY A 583 6.33 -23.78 3.99
N GLY A 584 6.50 -24.81 3.15
CA GLY A 584 5.64 -26.00 3.15
C GLY A 584 4.26 -25.81 2.52
N SER A 585 3.93 -24.60 2.07
CA SER A 585 2.83 -24.30 1.15
C SER A 585 3.33 -23.29 0.13
N PRO A 586 3.36 -23.61 -1.17
CA PRO A 586 3.88 -22.68 -2.16
C PRO A 586 3.04 -21.41 -2.14
N ALA A 587 3.67 -20.28 -1.80
CA ALA A 587 3.11 -18.98 -2.12
C ALA A 587 2.76 -19.00 -3.62
N ALA A 588 1.60 -18.44 -3.98
CA ALA A 588 1.08 -18.61 -5.33
C ALA A 588 1.97 -18.02 -6.44
N ASP A 589 2.91 -17.16 -6.05
CA ASP A 589 3.90 -16.51 -6.91
C ASP A 589 5.31 -17.15 -6.81
N TYR A 590 5.48 -18.22 -6.02
CA TYR A 590 6.77 -18.87 -5.77
C TYR A 590 7.36 -19.49 -7.04
N GLY A 591 8.63 -19.19 -7.34
CA GLY A 591 9.32 -19.60 -8.56
C GLY A 591 9.09 -18.68 -9.76
N TYR A 592 8.21 -17.69 -9.66
CA TYR A 592 7.98 -16.68 -10.71
C TYR A 592 8.27 -15.26 -10.24
N ALA A 593 7.52 -14.76 -9.24
CA ALA A 593 7.69 -13.42 -8.68
C ALA A 593 8.09 -13.46 -7.21
N GLU A 594 8.30 -14.64 -6.63
CA GLU A 594 8.78 -14.83 -5.27
C GLU A 594 9.82 -15.96 -5.24
N LEU A 595 10.90 -15.76 -4.50
CA LEU A 595 11.94 -16.75 -4.26
C LEU A 595 12.34 -16.72 -2.80
N ALA A 596 12.68 -17.87 -2.24
CA ALA A 596 13.17 -17.98 -0.88
C ALA A 596 14.27 -19.03 -0.81
N GLY A 597 15.05 -19.01 0.26
CA GLY A 597 16.19 -19.90 0.37
C GLY A 597 17.01 -19.72 1.64
N VAL A 598 18.22 -20.26 1.60
CA VAL A 598 19.20 -20.19 2.69
C VAL A 598 20.23 -19.12 2.36
N TYR A 599 20.52 -18.26 3.32
CA TYR A 599 21.60 -17.29 3.26
C TYR A 599 22.81 -17.83 4.03
N ARG A 600 24.00 -17.69 3.45
CA ARG A 600 25.27 -17.99 4.11
C ARG A 600 26.24 -16.85 3.89
N GLU A 601 27.04 -16.56 4.90
CA GLU A 601 28.04 -15.51 4.85
C GLU A 601 29.29 -15.89 5.62
N VAL A 602 30.44 -15.48 5.11
CA VAL A 602 31.74 -15.53 5.78
C VAL A 602 32.31 -14.13 5.81
N VAL A 603 32.60 -13.63 7.01
CA VAL A 603 33.22 -12.33 7.23
C VAL A 603 34.65 -12.51 7.72
N THR A 604 35.61 -11.93 7.01
CA THR A 604 37.03 -11.86 7.40
C THR A 604 37.42 -10.41 7.68
N GLY A 605 38.49 -10.22 8.44
CA GLY A 605 38.99 -8.89 8.80
C GLY A 605 38.41 -8.32 10.09
N LEU A 606 37.20 -8.72 10.51
CA LEU A 606 36.61 -8.33 11.80
C LEU A 606 37.19 -9.07 13.01
N HIS A 607 37.77 -10.24 12.78
CA HIS A 607 38.34 -11.10 13.80
C HIS A 607 39.44 -11.96 13.19
N ARG A 608 40.39 -12.44 14.01
CA ARG A 608 41.51 -13.31 13.56
C ARG A 608 41.03 -14.64 12.97
N VAL A 609 39.85 -15.08 13.39
CA VAL A 609 39.14 -16.25 12.88
C VAL A 609 37.94 -15.75 12.08
N PRO A 610 37.70 -16.26 10.85
CA PRO A 610 36.53 -15.90 10.06
C PRO A 610 35.23 -16.14 10.83
N ILE A 611 34.31 -15.18 10.76
CA ILE A 611 32.98 -15.30 11.34
C ILE A 611 32.06 -15.85 10.25
N THR A 612 31.42 -16.99 10.50
CA THR A 612 30.43 -17.55 9.59
C THR A 612 29.03 -17.26 10.11
N ALA A 613 28.10 -16.93 9.22
CA ALA A 613 26.71 -16.67 9.55
C ALA A 613 25.79 -17.43 8.58
N GLN A 614 24.61 -17.80 9.07
CA GLN A 614 23.57 -18.42 8.26
C GLN A 614 22.18 -17.91 8.65
N GLY A 615 21.26 -18.02 7.71
CA GLY A 615 19.88 -17.61 7.87
C GLY A 615 18.99 -18.09 6.74
N THR A 616 17.77 -17.59 6.71
CA THR A 616 16.85 -17.76 5.58
C THR A 616 16.62 -16.42 4.90
N PHE A 617 16.17 -16.44 3.66
CA PHE A 617 15.72 -15.22 2.99
C PHE A 617 14.45 -15.48 2.19
N ARG A 618 13.69 -14.41 1.94
CA ARG A 618 12.56 -14.38 1.02
C ARG A 618 12.58 -13.04 0.28
N ILE A 619 12.50 -13.11 -1.05
CA ILE A 619 12.55 -11.96 -1.96
C ILE A 619 11.39 -12.03 -2.96
N ARG A 620 10.88 -10.86 -3.33
CA ARG A 620 9.77 -10.69 -4.27
C ARG A 620 10.18 -9.76 -5.40
N ARG A 621 9.75 -10.06 -6.62
CA ARG A 621 9.92 -9.18 -7.78
C ARG A 621 8.98 -8.00 -7.65
N VAL A 622 9.56 -6.81 -7.51
CA VAL A 622 8.86 -5.54 -7.32
C VAL A 622 8.75 -4.69 -8.58
N SER A 623 9.54 -5.03 -9.61
CA SER A 623 9.47 -4.42 -10.95
C SER A 623 10.01 -5.42 -11.97
N GLU A 624 9.53 -5.40 -13.21
CA GLU A 624 10.07 -6.19 -14.34
C GLU A 624 11.04 -5.39 -15.22
N ILE A 625 11.32 -4.14 -14.85
CA ILE A 625 12.27 -3.29 -15.58
C ILE A 625 13.64 -3.96 -15.53
N SER A 626 14.11 -4.42 -16.68
CA SER A 626 15.35 -5.19 -16.85
C SER A 626 16.58 -4.31 -17.06
N LYS A 627 16.41 -2.99 -17.14
CA LYS A 627 17.48 -2.02 -17.40
C LYS A 627 17.57 -0.99 -16.28
N LEU A 628 18.72 -0.94 -15.62
CA LEU A 628 19.12 0.16 -14.74
C LEU A 628 19.67 1.32 -15.57
N ASN A 629 19.46 2.55 -15.10
CA ASN A 629 20.01 3.77 -15.71
C ASN A 629 19.75 3.83 -17.24
N PRO A 630 18.49 3.75 -17.70
CA PRO A 630 18.17 3.49 -19.11
C PRO A 630 18.42 4.63 -20.09
#